data_AF-A0A0Q2UBF1-F1
#
_entry.id   AF-A0A0Q2UBF1-F1
#
_cell.length_a   1.000
_cell.length_b   1.000
_cell.length_c   1.000
_cell.angle_alpha   90.00
_cell.angle_beta   90.00
_cell.angle_gamma   90.00
#
_symmetry.space_group_name_H-M   'P 1'
#
loop_
_entity.id
_entity.type
_entity.pdbx_description
1 polymer ?
#
loop_
_entity_poly.entity_id
_entity_poly.type
_entity_poly.pdbx_seq_one_letter_code
_entity_poly.pdbx_strand_id
1 'polypeptide(L)'
;MGSGTLRRRGGAEGIILKGKKNKKADKKPLLAYGDVAFANEARENLHVINRMLSDNLADLSLCEREVQSKLHEIAFIRERTSAHSPDYTARTVYRVFNNSDWEQGGRFNGAWWIGCPSPLRPYIHIDGKRTVEVDYSGLHAAMLFAEAGLQIPNDPYERCLSKAIDTPEGKAERKLVKLTFNALLNAKTVQHFGQVKGYSEDLTGREWDDFKKFIVSSFPEFKQHFGSGVGLRLQRKDSDLAERVMLKFAAMGYACLPVHDSFIVHHEMQDVLTDTMKAVFKDMFGSVGETDFDMGIGEAVSGIGEPIDVNMEDLLAPTGHAGRLQAYQLMREQA
;
A
#
# COMPACT_ATOMS: atom_id res chain seq x y z
N MET A 1 -23.85 18.09 -20.82
CA MET A 1 -23.59 18.95 -19.65
C MET A 1 -23.51 18.07 -18.42
N GLY A 2 -22.39 18.12 -17.69
CA GLY A 2 -22.12 17.24 -16.55
C GLY A 2 -20.67 16.74 -16.46
N SER A 3 -19.67 17.49 -16.95
CA SER A 3 -18.26 17.27 -16.59
C SER A 3 -18.03 17.80 -15.18
N GLY A 4 -18.57 17.07 -14.20
CA GLY A 4 -18.29 17.31 -12.80
C GLY A 4 -16.96 16.67 -12.45
N THR A 5 -15.86 17.35 -12.76
CA THR A 5 -14.55 17.01 -12.21
C THR A 5 -14.64 17.18 -10.69
N LEU A 6 -15.06 16.15 -9.98
CA LEU A 6 -15.04 16.08 -8.52
C LEU A 6 -13.58 15.94 -8.07
N ARG A 7 -12.74 16.94 -8.38
CA ARG A 7 -11.52 17.14 -7.59
C ARG A 7 -11.98 17.28 -6.14
N ARG A 8 -11.41 16.46 -5.24
CA ARG A 8 -11.56 16.66 -3.79
C ARG A 8 -11.40 18.14 -3.49
N ARG A 9 -12.33 18.73 -2.73
CA ARG A 9 -12.37 20.19 -2.45
C ARG A 9 -10.96 20.68 -2.10
N GLY A 10 -10.40 21.56 -2.94
CA GLY A 10 -9.16 22.27 -2.62
C GLY A 10 -9.35 22.97 -1.26
N GLY A 11 -8.45 22.72 -0.31
CA GLY A 11 -8.52 23.27 1.05
C GLY A 11 -9.02 22.33 2.15
N ALA A 12 -9.33 21.05 1.85
CA ALA A 12 -9.55 20.08 2.91
C ALA A 12 -8.23 19.75 3.64
N GLU A 13 -8.25 19.75 4.97
CA GLU A 13 -7.10 19.38 5.80
C GLU A 13 -6.61 17.96 5.43
N GLY A 14 -5.33 17.87 5.07
CA GLY A 14 -4.68 16.65 4.59
C GLY A 14 -3.98 15.85 5.71
N ILE A 15 -3.80 16.45 6.89
CA ILE A 15 -3.23 15.82 8.06
C ILE A 15 -4.33 15.58 9.09
N ILE A 16 -4.72 14.32 9.32
CA ILE A 16 -5.86 14.00 10.17
C ILE A 16 -5.39 13.36 11.48
N LEU A 17 -5.74 13.96 12.61
CA LEU A 17 -5.52 13.37 13.94
C LEU A 17 -6.82 12.77 14.48
N LYS A 18 -6.82 11.46 14.74
CA LYS A 18 -7.95 10.76 15.38
C LYS A 18 -7.70 10.60 16.87
N GLY A 19 -8.71 10.85 17.69
CA GLY A 19 -8.68 10.56 19.12
C GLY A 19 -8.78 9.07 19.44
N LYS A 20 -8.79 8.73 20.73
CA LYS A 20 -9.00 7.35 21.18
C LYS A 20 -10.43 6.89 20.89
N LYS A 21 -10.60 5.61 20.55
CA LYS A 21 -11.95 5.02 20.33
C LYS A 21 -12.72 5.01 21.65
N ASN A 22 -13.89 5.64 21.67
CA ASN A 22 -14.84 5.49 22.77
C ASN A 22 -15.62 4.18 22.55
N LYS A 23 -15.78 3.34 23.59
CA LYS A 23 -16.52 2.07 23.50
C LYS A 23 -17.97 2.25 23.04
N LYS A 24 -18.56 3.44 23.25
CA LYS A 24 -19.94 3.77 22.86
C LYS A 24 -20.07 4.44 21.48
N ALA A 25 -18.96 4.75 20.80
CA ALA A 25 -19.00 5.47 19.53
C ALA A 25 -18.50 4.58 18.37
N ASP A 26 -19.20 4.64 17.24
CA ASP A 26 -18.88 3.84 16.05
C ASP A 26 -17.56 4.28 15.40
N LYS A 27 -17.26 5.58 15.47
CA LYS A 27 -16.05 6.18 14.86
C LYS A 27 -15.20 6.86 15.91
N LYS A 28 -13.87 6.84 15.70
CA LYS A 28 -12.92 7.66 16.47
C LYS A 28 -13.21 9.14 16.16
N PRO A 29 -13.24 10.04 17.17
CA PRO A 29 -13.42 11.46 16.91
C PRO A 29 -12.24 12.01 16.14
N LEU A 30 -12.49 12.97 15.23
CA LEU A 30 -11.44 13.78 14.63
C LEU A 30 -11.10 14.91 15.60
N LEU A 31 -9.82 15.13 15.84
CA LEU A 31 -9.35 16.15 16.76
C LEU A 31 -8.84 17.35 15.98
N ALA A 32 -9.30 18.53 16.37
CA ALA A 32 -8.63 19.76 16.01
C ALA A 32 -7.28 19.81 16.72
N TYR A 33 -6.28 20.32 16.02
CA TYR A 33 -4.97 20.62 16.56
C TYR A 33 -4.59 22.01 16.03
N GLY A 34 -3.85 22.77 16.84
CA GLY A 34 -3.41 24.11 16.46
C GLY A 34 -2.19 24.07 15.54
N ASP A 35 -1.37 25.10 15.68
CA ASP A 35 -0.09 25.16 15.00
C ASP A 35 0.90 24.14 15.62
N VAL A 36 1.22 23.09 14.87
CA VAL A 36 2.13 22.02 15.27
C VAL A 36 3.19 21.88 14.20
N ALA A 37 4.46 22.10 14.56
CA ALA A 37 5.58 22.10 13.62
C ALA A 37 5.61 20.85 12.71
N PHE A 38 5.47 19.66 13.30
CA PHE A 38 5.37 18.40 12.56
C PHE A 38 4.21 18.40 11.54
N ALA A 39 3.02 18.82 11.96
CA ALA A 39 1.84 18.80 11.07
C ALA A 39 1.99 19.80 9.92
N ASN A 40 2.69 20.92 10.14
CA ASN A 40 2.99 21.88 9.09
C ASN A 40 3.98 21.32 8.07
N GLU A 41 5.09 20.74 8.53
CA GLU A 41 6.07 20.10 7.65
C GLU A 41 5.42 18.98 6.83
N ALA A 42 4.64 18.11 7.49
CA ALA A 42 3.90 17.05 6.82
C ALA A 42 2.89 17.61 5.80
N ARG A 43 2.32 18.80 6.04
CA ARG A 43 1.41 19.46 5.10
C ARG A 43 2.14 19.97 3.86
N GLU A 44 3.31 20.59 4.02
CA GLU A 44 4.14 21.03 2.89
C GLU A 44 4.59 19.84 2.02
N ASN A 45 5.08 18.77 2.65
CA ASN A 45 5.44 17.54 1.94
C ASN A 45 4.24 16.93 1.21
N LEU A 46 3.08 16.90 1.86
CA LEU A 46 1.84 16.41 1.27
C LEU A 46 1.39 17.26 0.08
N HIS A 47 1.62 18.58 0.10
CA HIS A 47 1.35 19.46 -1.04
C HIS A 47 2.20 19.10 -2.25
N VAL A 48 3.50 18.87 -2.07
CA VAL A 48 4.40 18.43 -3.14
C VAL A 48 3.94 17.09 -3.74
N ILE A 49 3.66 16.11 -2.87
CA ILE A 49 3.18 14.79 -3.29
C ILE A 49 1.85 14.91 -4.04
N ASN A 50 0.86 15.57 -3.47
CA ASN A 50 -0.47 15.69 -4.08
C ASN A 50 -0.47 16.48 -5.38
N ARG A 51 0.42 17.46 -5.52
CA ARG A 51 0.64 18.16 -6.79
C ARG A 51 1.11 17.16 -7.84
N MET A 52 2.16 16.39 -7.55
CA MET A 52 2.68 15.40 -8.49
C MET A 52 1.63 14.33 -8.85
N LEU A 53 0.86 13.83 -7.88
CA LEU A 53 -0.22 12.88 -8.12
C LEU A 53 -1.38 13.47 -8.95
N SER A 54 -1.69 14.75 -8.78
CA SER A 54 -2.77 15.43 -9.52
C SER A 54 -2.37 15.81 -10.93
N ASP A 55 -1.09 16.13 -11.10
CA ASP A 55 -0.49 16.53 -12.37
C ASP A 55 -0.27 15.34 -13.29
N ASN A 56 -0.38 14.10 -12.81
CA ASN A 56 -0.32 12.87 -13.60
C ASN A 56 -1.67 12.12 -13.57
N LEU A 57 -2.06 11.52 -14.69
CA LEU A 57 -3.28 10.74 -14.79
C LEU A 57 -3.01 9.27 -14.43
N ALA A 58 -3.40 8.88 -13.21
CA ALA A 58 -3.55 7.48 -12.85
C ALA A 58 -4.95 6.97 -13.27
N ASP A 59 -4.99 5.93 -14.10
CA ASP A 59 -6.23 5.33 -14.61
C ASP A 59 -6.10 3.81 -14.82
N LEU A 60 -7.22 3.10 -14.96
CA LEU A 60 -7.21 1.70 -15.43
C LEU A 60 -7.24 1.67 -16.96
N SER A 61 -6.37 0.87 -17.57
CA SER A 61 -6.32 0.66 -19.03
C SER A 61 -7.46 -0.20 -19.59
N LEU A 62 -8.27 -0.80 -18.71
CA LEU A 62 -9.41 -1.62 -19.05
C LEU A 62 -10.65 -0.79 -19.41
N CYS A 63 -11.48 -1.32 -20.30
CA CYS A 63 -12.81 -0.77 -20.53
C CYS A 63 -13.74 -1.03 -19.33
N GLU A 64 -14.85 -0.30 -19.24
CA GLU A 64 -15.76 -0.39 -18.10
C GLU A 64 -16.34 -1.81 -17.91
N ARG A 65 -16.64 -2.52 -19.01
CA ARG A 65 -17.13 -3.91 -18.97
C ARG A 65 -16.11 -4.87 -18.36
N GLU A 66 -14.84 -4.73 -18.73
CA GLU A 66 -13.75 -5.56 -18.18
C GLU A 66 -13.50 -5.26 -16.71
N VAL A 67 -13.56 -3.98 -16.31
CA VAL A 67 -13.48 -3.58 -14.91
C VAL A 67 -14.61 -4.22 -14.10
N GLN A 68 -15.86 -4.15 -14.57
CA GLN A 68 -17.00 -4.77 -13.89
C GLN A 68 -16.87 -6.30 -13.82
N SER A 69 -16.42 -6.95 -14.90
CA SER A 69 -16.19 -8.39 -14.92
C SER A 69 -15.17 -8.82 -13.85
N LYS A 70 -14.01 -8.16 -13.79
CA LYS A 70 -12.99 -8.42 -12.76
C LYS A 70 -13.49 -8.10 -11.36
N LEU A 71 -14.23 -7.01 -11.17
CA LEU A 71 -14.81 -6.66 -9.87
C LEU A 71 -15.82 -7.72 -9.39
N HIS A 72 -16.62 -8.28 -10.30
CA HIS A 72 -17.55 -9.36 -10.01
C HIS A 72 -16.82 -10.65 -9.62
N GLU A 73 -15.80 -11.05 -10.37
CA GLU A 73 -14.94 -12.18 -10.03
C GLU A 73 -14.28 -12.02 -8.65
N ILE A 74 -13.73 -10.84 -8.37
CA ILE A 74 -13.13 -10.52 -7.07
C ILE A 74 -14.18 -10.55 -5.95
N ALA A 75 -15.39 -10.04 -6.18
CA ALA A 75 -16.46 -10.05 -5.20
C ALA A 75 -16.90 -11.50 -4.88
N PHE A 76 -17.03 -12.34 -5.91
CA PHE A 76 -17.33 -13.76 -5.78
C PHE A 76 -16.27 -14.49 -4.95
N ILE A 77 -14.98 -14.36 -5.30
CA ILE A 77 -13.87 -14.99 -4.57
C ILE A 77 -13.78 -14.49 -3.11
N ARG A 78 -14.19 -13.26 -2.85
CA ARG A 78 -14.14 -12.65 -1.51
C ARG A 78 -15.42 -12.85 -0.70
N GLU A 79 -16.42 -13.53 -1.24
CA GLU A 79 -17.75 -13.70 -0.62
C GLU A 79 -18.39 -12.36 -0.25
N ARG A 80 -18.26 -11.36 -1.14
CA ARG A 80 -18.85 -10.02 -0.95
C ARG A 80 -19.99 -9.82 -1.93
N THR A 81 -21.00 -9.08 -1.50
CA THR A 81 -22.16 -8.72 -2.33
C THR A 81 -21.80 -7.83 -3.52
N SER A 82 -20.77 -6.98 -3.39
CA SER A 82 -20.24 -6.18 -4.50
C SER A 82 -18.85 -5.63 -4.19
N ALA A 83 -18.09 -5.34 -5.26
CA ALA A 83 -16.93 -4.47 -5.21
C ALA A 83 -17.28 -3.14 -5.88
N HIS A 84 -16.92 -2.02 -5.25
CA HIS A 84 -17.27 -0.70 -5.77
C HIS A 84 -16.33 -0.33 -6.90
N SER A 85 -16.86 0.28 -7.95
CA SER A 85 -16.08 0.88 -9.02
C SER A 85 -15.11 1.92 -8.45
N PRO A 86 -13.86 2.02 -8.97
CA PRO A 86 -12.95 3.06 -8.57
C PRO A 86 -13.51 4.46 -8.83
N ASP A 87 -13.35 5.36 -7.86
CA ASP A 87 -13.57 6.79 -8.07
C ASP A 87 -12.30 7.41 -8.68
N TYR A 88 -12.22 7.42 -10.01
CA TYR A 88 -11.06 7.96 -10.74
C TYR A 88 -10.78 9.45 -10.48
N THR A 89 -11.71 10.18 -9.85
CA THR A 89 -11.50 11.57 -9.46
C THR A 89 -10.68 11.70 -8.17
N ALA A 90 -10.66 10.65 -7.33
CA ALA A 90 -9.90 10.61 -6.08
C ALA A 90 -8.41 10.32 -6.35
N ARG A 91 -7.64 11.35 -6.71
CA ARG A 91 -6.19 11.26 -7.03
C ARG A 91 -5.25 11.95 -6.06
N THR A 92 -5.77 12.41 -4.92
CA THR A 92 -4.98 13.03 -3.84
C THR A 92 -5.02 12.17 -2.60
N VAL A 93 -3.92 12.15 -1.86
CA VAL A 93 -3.77 11.45 -0.59
C VAL A 93 -3.84 12.39 0.61
N TYR A 94 -4.12 11.81 1.78
CA TYR A 94 -4.08 12.44 3.10
C TYR A 94 -3.51 11.46 4.12
N ARG A 95 -2.94 11.97 5.22
CA ARG A 95 -2.33 11.15 6.29
C ARG A 95 -3.25 11.06 7.49
N VAL A 96 -3.26 9.90 8.16
CA VAL A 96 -4.13 9.66 9.34
C VAL A 96 -3.33 9.16 10.54
N PHE A 97 -3.25 9.98 11.56
CA PHE A 97 -2.65 9.70 12.86
C PHE A 97 -3.72 9.25 13.86
N ASN A 98 -3.34 8.45 14.85
CA ASN A 98 -4.26 7.74 15.73
C ASN A 98 -4.05 8.05 17.20
N ASN A 99 -5.10 7.86 17.99
CA ASN A 99 -5.05 7.86 19.44
C ASN A 99 -4.52 9.15 20.07
N SER A 100 -4.73 10.30 19.39
CA SER A 100 -4.18 11.60 19.78
C SER A 100 -2.64 11.63 19.83
N ASP A 101 -1.98 10.75 19.09
CA ASP A 101 -0.53 10.57 19.11
C ASP A 101 0.03 10.64 17.68
N TRP A 102 0.92 11.60 17.44
CA TRP A 102 1.58 11.80 16.15
C TRP A 102 2.56 10.68 15.81
N GLU A 103 2.94 9.85 16.78
CA GLU A 103 3.82 8.70 16.60
C GLU A 103 3.06 7.40 16.27
N GLN A 104 1.75 7.49 15.97
CA GLN A 104 0.90 6.32 15.69
C GLN A 104 0.11 6.48 14.40
N GLY A 105 0.39 5.64 13.41
CA GLY A 105 -0.30 5.63 12.12
C GLY A 105 0.43 6.44 11.05
N GLY A 106 -0.21 7.42 10.43
CA GLY A 106 0.40 8.31 9.45
C GLY A 106 0.26 7.88 7.99
N ARG A 107 -0.10 6.62 7.70
CA ARG A 107 -0.25 6.12 6.32
C ARG A 107 -1.07 7.05 5.42
N PHE A 108 -0.70 7.04 4.15
CA PHE A 108 -1.43 7.71 3.08
C PHE A 108 -2.74 6.98 2.78
N ASN A 109 -3.81 7.76 2.60
CA ASN A 109 -5.17 7.32 2.35
C ASN A 109 -5.82 8.23 1.30
N GLY A 110 -6.91 7.77 0.69
CA GLY A 110 -7.82 8.64 -0.07
C GLY A 110 -7.77 8.48 -1.57
N ALA A 111 -6.59 8.27 -2.15
CA ALA A 111 -6.49 8.00 -3.57
C ALA A 111 -7.10 6.63 -3.93
N TRP A 112 -7.78 6.55 -5.06
CA TRP A 112 -8.56 5.36 -5.44
C TRP A 112 -7.69 4.10 -5.57
N TRP A 113 -6.45 4.24 -6.05
CA TRP A 113 -5.53 3.12 -6.24
C TRP A 113 -5.13 2.45 -4.91
N ILE A 114 -5.15 3.18 -3.78
CA ILE A 114 -4.90 2.61 -2.45
C ILE A 114 -5.95 1.54 -2.10
N GLY A 115 -7.19 1.75 -2.52
CA GLY A 115 -8.29 0.80 -2.35
C GLY A 115 -8.42 -0.21 -3.49
N CYS A 116 -7.62 -0.09 -4.55
CA CYS A 116 -7.71 -0.93 -5.73
C CYS A 116 -7.32 -2.38 -5.39
N PRO A 117 -8.19 -3.37 -5.68
CA PRO A 117 -7.85 -4.78 -5.49
C PRO A 117 -6.59 -5.19 -6.25
N SER A 118 -5.76 -6.03 -5.65
CA SER A 118 -4.51 -6.53 -6.25
C SER A 118 -4.65 -6.99 -7.71
N PRO A 119 -5.68 -7.78 -8.11
CA PRO A 119 -5.79 -8.25 -9.51
C PRO A 119 -6.14 -7.15 -10.53
N LEU A 120 -6.51 -5.95 -10.07
CA LEU A 120 -6.76 -4.79 -10.94
C LEU A 120 -5.56 -3.85 -11.03
N ARG A 121 -4.62 -3.91 -10.07
CA ARG A 121 -3.46 -3.01 -10.04
C ARG A 121 -2.53 -3.12 -11.26
N PRO A 122 -2.31 -4.30 -11.87
CA PRO A 122 -1.49 -4.41 -13.08
C PRO A 122 -2.00 -3.58 -14.27
N TYR A 123 -3.29 -3.22 -14.24
CA TYR A 123 -3.92 -2.41 -15.28
C TYR A 123 -3.87 -0.91 -14.97
N ILE A 124 -3.24 -0.50 -13.87
CA ILE A 124 -3.05 0.92 -13.56
C ILE A 124 -2.00 1.47 -14.53
N HIS A 125 -2.37 2.48 -15.30
CA HIS A 125 -1.48 3.27 -16.13
C HIS A 125 -1.28 4.65 -15.53
N ILE A 126 -0.09 5.21 -15.71
CA ILE A 126 0.23 6.61 -15.40
C ILE A 126 0.47 7.31 -16.74
N ASP A 127 -0.31 8.34 -17.03
CA ASP A 127 -0.26 9.11 -18.29
C ASP A 127 -0.39 8.21 -19.54
N GLY A 128 -1.22 7.17 -19.43
CA GLY A 128 -1.45 6.18 -20.50
C GLY A 128 -0.34 5.13 -20.64
N LYS A 129 0.70 5.17 -19.82
CA LYS A 129 1.84 4.24 -19.88
C LYS A 129 1.75 3.14 -18.82
N ARG A 130 2.26 1.95 -19.14
CA ARG A 130 2.31 0.80 -18.23
C ARG A 130 3.10 1.11 -16.96
N THR A 131 2.70 0.47 -15.88
CA THR A 131 3.35 0.63 -14.58
C THR A 131 3.89 -0.69 -14.05
N VAL A 132 4.67 -0.59 -12.99
CA VAL A 132 5.11 -1.69 -12.15
C VAL A 132 4.82 -1.34 -10.69
N GLU A 133 4.40 -2.32 -9.90
CA GLU A 133 4.29 -2.22 -8.44
C GLU A 133 5.52 -2.86 -7.82
N VAL A 134 6.21 -2.15 -6.92
CA VAL A 134 7.31 -2.70 -6.11
C VAL A 134 6.90 -2.63 -4.64
N ASP A 135 6.97 -3.76 -3.93
CA ASP A 135 6.50 -3.92 -2.55
C ASP A 135 7.62 -4.34 -1.59
N TYR A 136 7.46 -3.93 -0.33
CA TYR A 136 8.28 -4.45 0.75
C TYR A 136 7.77 -5.84 1.25
N SER A 137 8.45 -6.95 0.90
CA SER A 137 8.07 -8.32 1.28
C SER A 137 7.89 -8.58 2.80
N GLY A 138 8.59 -7.88 3.69
CA GLY A 138 8.50 -8.01 5.16
C GLY A 138 8.85 -6.75 5.97
N LEU A 139 8.37 -5.57 5.58
CA LEU A 139 8.83 -4.26 6.10
C LEU A 139 8.92 -4.15 7.63
N HIS A 140 7.83 -4.46 8.34
CA HIS A 140 7.79 -4.33 9.80
C HIS A 140 8.77 -5.28 10.52
N ALA A 141 8.96 -6.49 9.99
CA ALA A 141 9.96 -7.40 10.55
C ALA A 141 11.37 -6.85 10.31
N ALA A 142 11.66 -6.37 9.10
CA ALA A 142 12.94 -5.75 8.77
C ALA A 142 13.25 -4.52 9.66
N MET A 143 12.26 -3.67 9.94
CA MET A 143 12.41 -2.56 10.89
C MET A 143 12.78 -3.05 12.30
N LEU A 144 12.13 -4.11 12.79
CA LEU A 144 12.44 -4.67 14.11
C LEU A 144 13.85 -5.28 14.17
N PHE A 145 14.30 -5.97 13.12
CA PHE A 145 15.68 -6.46 13.02
C PHE A 145 16.68 -5.30 13.06
N ALA A 146 16.46 -4.26 12.25
CA ALA A 146 17.34 -3.10 12.22
C ALA A 146 17.40 -2.36 13.56
N GLU A 147 16.26 -2.14 14.21
CA GLU A 147 16.17 -1.49 15.52
C GLU A 147 16.82 -2.31 16.64
N ALA A 148 16.83 -3.64 16.51
CA ALA A 148 17.55 -4.53 17.41
C ALA A 148 19.06 -4.60 17.12
N GLY A 149 19.56 -3.91 16.08
CA GLY A 149 20.95 -3.98 15.64
C GLY A 149 21.33 -5.35 15.07
N LEU A 150 20.35 -6.11 14.57
CA LEU A 150 20.53 -7.45 14.03
C LEU A 150 20.61 -7.42 12.50
N GLN A 151 21.31 -8.39 11.93
CA GLN A 151 21.32 -8.60 10.48
C GLN A 151 19.91 -8.95 10.01
N ILE A 152 19.44 -8.23 8.99
CA ILE A 152 18.16 -8.50 8.34
C ILE A 152 18.35 -9.72 7.43
N PRO A 153 17.63 -10.83 7.65
CA PRO A 153 17.69 -11.98 6.74
C PRO A 153 16.99 -11.65 5.40
N ASN A 154 17.31 -12.40 4.34
CA ASN A 154 16.63 -12.29 3.03
C ASN A 154 15.11 -12.41 3.20
N ASP A 155 14.70 -13.41 4.00
CA ASP A 155 13.32 -13.57 4.42
C ASP A 155 13.20 -13.69 5.95
N PRO A 156 12.55 -12.72 6.64
CA PRO A 156 12.41 -12.77 8.09
C PRO A 156 11.49 -13.88 8.58
N TYR A 157 10.65 -14.44 7.71
CA TYR A 157 9.63 -15.43 8.08
C TYR A 157 10.05 -16.86 7.78
N GLU A 158 11.11 -17.08 6.98
CA GLU A 158 11.58 -18.41 6.56
C GLU A 158 11.82 -19.36 7.74
N ARG A 159 12.36 -18.84 8.86
CA ARG A 159 12.60 -19.63 10.09
C ARG A 159 11.34 -20.25 10.72
N CYS A 160 10.15 -19.79 10.31
CA CYS A 160 8.86 -20.27 10.81
C CYS A 160 8.17 -21.23 9.84
N LEU A 161 8.79 -21.55 8.69
CA LEU A 161 8.18 -22.43 7.68
C LEU A 161 8.49 -23.89 7.99
N SER A 162 7.50 -24.74 7.76
CA SER A 162 7.64 -26.20 7.74
C SER A 162 7.77 -26.75 6.32
N LYS A 163 7.42 -25.94 5.31
CA LYS A 163 7.56 -26.23 3.88
C LYS A 163 8.69 -25.39 3.27
N ALA A 164 9.27 -25.86 2.17
CA ALA A 164 10.29 -25.10 1.45
C ALA A 164 9.68 -23.82 0.84
N ILE A 165 10.33 -22.67 1.04
CA ILE A 165 9.78 -21.35 0.72
C ILE A 165 9.40 -21.17 -0.75
N ASP A 166 10.10 -21.86 -1.67
CA ASP A 166 9.88 -21.74 -3.10
C ASP A 166 8.69 -22.56 -3.63
N THR A 167 8.10 -23.46 -2.82
CA THR A 167 6.93 -24.24 -3.21
C THR A 167 5.63 -23.44 -3.04
N PRO A 168 4.55 -23.77 -3.77
CA PRO A 168 3.24 -23.13 -3.58
C PRO A 168 2.76 -23.19 -2.11
N GLU A 169 2.97 -24.31 -1.43
CA GLU A 169 2.62 -24.50 -0.03
C GLU A 169 3.49 -23.63 0.88
N GLY A 170 4.80 -23.55 0.64
CA GLY A 170 5.70 -22.67 1.39
C GLY A 170 5.33 -21.20 1.26
N LYS A 171 5.00 -20.74 0.05
CA LYS A 171 4.51 -19.36 -0.19
C LYS A 171 3.20 -19.09 0.54
N ALA A 172 2.27 -20.05 0.56
CA ALA A 172 1.01 -19.94 1.28
C ALA A 172 1.23 -19.95 2.81
N GLU A 173 2.09 -20.82 3.33
CA GLU A 173 2.44 -20.89 4.75
C GLU A 173 3.12 -19.59 5.20
N ARG A 174 4.09 -19.08 4.42
CA ARG A 174 4.76 -17.80 4.65
C ARG A 174 3.79 -16.65 4.75
N LYS A 175 2.76 -16.61 3.89
CA LYS A 175 1.71 -15.60 3.97
C LYS A 175 0.95 -15.68 5.31
N LEU A 176 0.65 -16.88 5.81
CA LEU A 176 0.03 -17.06 7.13
C LEU A 176 0.94 -16.64 8.27
N VAL A 177 2.25 -16.92 8.19
CA VAL A 177 3.25 -16.44 9.15
C VAL A 177 3.29 -14.92 9.16
N LYS A 178 3.44 -14.26 8.00
CA LYS A 178 3.48 -12.78 7.87
C LYS A 178 2.21 -12.14 8.45
N LEU A 179 1.04 -12.67 8.11
CA LEU A 179 -0.24 -12.16 8.61
C LEU A 179 -0.33 -12.30 10.14
N THR A 180 0.05 -13.46 10.68
CA THR A 180 -0.01 -13.72 12.12
C THR A 180 1.01 -12.90 12.89
N PHE A 181 2.23 -12.77 12.38
CA PHE A 181 3.28 -11.90 12.93
C PHE A 181 2.79 -10.45 13.04
N ASN A 182 2.25 -9.90 11.94
CA ASN A 182 1.72 -8.53 11.95
C ASN A 182 0.50 -8.37 12.85
N ALA A 183 -0.37 -9.39 12.95
CA ALA A 183 -1.49 -9.37 13.88
C ALA A 183 -1.01 -9.36 15.34
N LEU A 184 0.00 -10.16 15.68
CA LEU A 184 0.61 -10.18 17.02
C LEU A 184 1.20 -8.82 17.41
N LEU A 185 1.85 -8.11 16.48
CA LEU A 185 2.38 -6.76 16.74
C LEU A 185 1.29 -5.70 16.99
N ASN A 186 0.11 -5.88 16.40
CA ASN A 186 -1.03 -4.97 16.56
C ASN A 186 -1.93 -5.33 17.74
N ALA A 187 -1.90 -6.59 18.19
CA ALA A 187 -2.68 -7.06 19.32
C ALA A 187 -2.23 -6.40 20.64
N LYS A 188 -3.15 -6.26 21.59
CA LYS A 188 -2.86 -5.77 22.95
C LYS A 188 -2.52 -6.88 23.94
N THR A 189 -2.73 -8.13 23.53
CA THR A 189 -2.31 -9.34 24.22
C THR A 189 -2.09 -10.41 23.17
N VAL A 190 -1.19 -11.37 23.43
CA VAL A 190 -0.97 -12.52 22.54
C VAL A 190 -2.15 -13.51 22.60
N GLN A 191 -2.86 -13.55 23.72
CA GLN A 191 -3.91 -14.54 24.01
C GLN A 191 -5.22 -14.27 23.26
N HIS A 192 -5.61 -13.01 23.09
CA HIS A 192 -6.97 -12.65 22.69
C HIS A 192 -7.03 -11.96 21.31
N PHE A 193 -6.62 -12.66 20.26
CA PHE A 193 -6.94 -12.28 18.88
C PHE A 193 -7.35 -13.48 18.03
N GLY A 194 -8.30 -13.24 17.12
CA GLY A 194 -8.88 -14.27 16.26
C GLY A 194 -7.95 -14.74 15.14
N GLN A 195 -8.31 -15.85 14.52
CA GLN A 195 -7.58 -16.41 13.36
C GLN A 195 -7.44 -15.37 12.25
N VAL A 196 -6.26 -15.35 11.63
CA VAL A 196 -6.05 -14.59 10.40
C VAL A 196 -6.86 -15.21 9.26
N LYS A 197 -7.32 -14.38 8.32
CA LYS A 197 -8.12 -14.84 7.19
C LYS A 197 -7.36 -15.91 6.40
N GLY A 198 -8.03 -17.04 6.14
CA GLY A 198 -7.48 -18.14 5.35
C GLY A 198 -6.48 -19.03 6.09
N TYR A 199 -6.45 -18.96 7.43
CA TYR A 199 -5.65 -19.88 8.24
C TYR A 199 -6.00 -21.35 7.96
N SER A 200 -4.98 -22.20 7.90
CA SER A 200 -5.11 -23.64 7.65
C SER A 200 -4.13 -24.41 8.53
N GLU A 201 -4.67 -25.34 9.31
CA GLU A 201 -3.90 -26.22 10.20
C GLU A 201 -3.15 -27.29 9.40
N ASP A 202 -3.74 -27.78 8.31
CA ASP A 202 -3.07 -28.70 7.38
C ASP A 202 -1.81 -28.07 6.77
N LEU A 203 -1.89 -26.77 6.44
CA LEU A 203 -0.79 -26.05 5.82
C LEU A 203 0.34 -25.75 6.83
N THR A 204 -0.02 -25.34 8.05
CA THR A 204 0.93 -24.93 9.09
C THR A 204 1.37 -26.07 10.02
N GLY A 205 0.68 -27.21 9.97
CA GLY A 205 0.86 -28.36 10.86
C GLY A 205 0.54 -28.08 12.33
N ARG A 206 -0.20 -27.00 12.64
CA ARG A 206 -0.43 -26.54 14.01
C ARG A 206 -1.86 -26.02 14.19
N GLU A 207 -2.43 -26.25 15.35
CA GLU A 207 -3.63 -25.56 15.82
C GLU A 207 -3.35 -24.05 15.99
N TRP A 208 -4.38 -23.22 15.84
CA TRP A 208 -4.21 -21.76 15.87
C TRP A 208 -3.49 -21.22 17.12
N ASP A 209 -3.82 -21.73 18.30
CA ASP A 209 -3.22 -21.23 19.54
C ASP A 209 -1.74 -21.58 19.64
N ASP A 210 -1.38 -22.77 19.16
CA ASP A 210 0.01 -23.23 19.13
C ASP A 210 0.81 -22.54 18.03
N PHE A 211 0.20 -22.22 16.89
CA PHE A 211 0.84 -21.46 15.82
C PHE A 211 1.23 -20.04 16.27
N LYS A 212 0.34 -19.34 16.99
CA LYS A 212 0.66 -18.02 17.58
C LYS A 212 1.85 -18.11 18.54
N LYS A 213 1.82 -19.08 19.47
CA LYS A 213 2.89 -19.29 20.44
C LYS A 213 4.20 -19.66 19.76
N PHE A 214 4.13 -20.51 18.73
CA PHE A 214 5.27 -20.89 17.90
C PHE A 214 5.92 -19.66 17.29
N ILE A 215 5.15 -18.78 16.61
CA ILE A 215 5.70 -17.55 16.03
C ILE A 215 6.37 -16.69 17.10
N VAL A 216 5.73 -16.47 18.26
CA VAL A 216 6.35 -15.70 19.35
C VAL A 216 7.65 -16.34 19.84
N SER A 217 7.71 -17.68 19.92
CA SER A 217 8.90 -18.41 20.33
C SER A 217 10.03 -18.41 19.30
N SER A 218 9.70 -18.25 18.01
CA SER A 218 10.67 -18.19 16.90
C SER A 218 11.36 -16.82 16.77
N PHE A 219 10.85 -15.80 17.46
CA PHE A 219 11.42 -14.44 17.51
C PHE A 219 11.63 -13.98 18.96
N PRO A 220 12.49 -14.65 19.75
CA PRO A 220 12.79 -14.24 21.12
C PRO A 220 13.30 -12.79 21.22
N GLU A 221 13.99 -12.30 20.19
CA GLU A 221 14.49 -10.93 20.07
C GLU A 221 13.38 -9.87 20.04
N PHE A 222 12.17 -10.24 19.61
CA PHE A 222 11.02 -9.35 19.49
C PHE A 222 9.91 -9.65 20.50
N LYS A 223 10.18 -10.48 21.51
CA LYS A 223 9.17 -10.93 22.47
C LYS A 223 8.41 -9.77 23.14
N GLN A 224 9.10 -8.68 23.47
CA GLN A 224 8.50 -7.47 24.06
C GLN A 224 7.53 -6.72 23.12
N HIS A 225 7.63 -6.95 21.81
CA HIS A 225 6.82 -6.27 20.81
C HIS A 225 5.49 -6.98 20.55
N PHE A 226 5.44 -8.32 20.65
CA PHE A 226 4.21 -9.06 20.47
C PHE A 226 3.20 -8.79 21.60
N GLY A 227 1.95 -8.51 21.22
CA GLY A 227 0.90 -8.16 22.17
C GLY A 227 1.05 -6.76 22.78
N SER A 228 1.97 -5.92 22.31
CA SER A 228 2.17 -4.57 22.84
C SER A 228 1.33 -3.49 22.13
N GLY A 229 0.83 -3.80 20.93
CA GLY A 229 0.22 -2.81 20.03
C GLY A 229 1.23 -1.91 19.32
N VAL A 230 2.52 -2.26 19.30
CA VAL A 230 3.59 -1.49 18.62
C VAL A 230 3.35 -1.31 17.12
N GLY A 231 2.48 -2.12 16.50
CA GLY A 231 2.18 -2.02 15.07
C GLY A 231 1.78 -0.63 14.58
N LEU A 232 1.13 0.20 15.40
CA LEU A 232 0.83 1.60 15.04
C LEU A 232 2.07 2.50 15.00
N ARG A 233 3.09 2.22 15.83
CA ARG A 233 4.38 2.93 15.81
C ARG A 233 5.24 2.47 14.63
N LEU A 234 5.20 1.18 14.29
CA LEU A 234 5.85 0.69 13.07
C LEU A 234 5.20 1.30 11.82
N GLN A 235 3.86 1.41 11.82
CA GLN A 235 3.11 2.10 10.77
C GLN A 235 3.52 3.57 10.62
N ARG A 236 3.91 4.24 11.71
CA ARG A 236 4.45 5.60 11.68
C ARG A 236 5.76 5.67 10.90
N LYS A 237 6.66 4.74 11.14
CA LYS A 237 7.97 4.66 10.46
C LYS A 237 7.81 4.26 8.98
N ASP A 238 6.95 3.27 8.70
CA ASP A 238 6.48 2.92 7.34
C ASP A 238 5.99 4.18 6.59
N SER A 239 5.15 4.99 7.23
CA SER A 239 4.65 6.22 6.62
C SER A 239 5.74 7.26 6.33
N ASP A 240 6.76 7.42 7.18
CA ASP A 240 7.88 8.35 6.91
C ASP A 240 8.74 7.85 5.76
N LEU A 241 8.98 6.55 5.70
CA LEU A 241 9.68 5.92 4.60
C LEU A 241 8.94 6.19 3.29
N ALA A 242 7.62 5.99 3.27
CA ALA A 242 6.81 6.22 2.07
C ALA A 242 6.79 7.69 1.63
N GLU A 243 6.76 8.62 2.58
CA GLU A 243 6.89 10.05 2.30
C GLU A 243 8.23 10.38 1.63
N ARG A 244 9.34 9.87 2.17
CA ARG A 244 10.69 10.09 1.61
C ARG A 244 10.84 9.52 0.20
N VAL A 245 10.30 8.33 -0.07
CA VAL A 245 10.30 7.72 -1.41
C VAL A 245 9.52 8.61 -2.38
N MET A 246 8.29 9.01 -2.04
CA MET A 246 7.47 9.84 -2.92
C MET A 246 8.06 11.23 -3.16
N LEU A 247 8.68 11.86 -2.14
CA LEU A 247 9.34 13.15 -2.30
C LEU A 247 10.57 13.06 -3.23
N LYS A 248 11.35 11.98 -3.16
CA LYS A 248 12.45 11.74 -4.11
C LYS A 248 11.95 11.60 -5.54
N PHE A 249 10.85 10.87 -5.75
CA PHE A 249 10.22 10.74 -7.06
C PHE A 249 9.66 12.07 -7.58
N ALA A 250 8.99 12.84 -6.72
CA ALA A 250 8.49 14.16 -7.06
C ALA A 250 9.63 15.13 -7.44
N ALA A 251 10.78 15.07 -6.75
CA ALA A 251 11.96 15.85 -7.09
C ALA A 251 12.56 15.47 -8.46
N MET A 252 12.38 14.22 -8.91
CA MET A 252 12.75 13.76 -10.25
C MET A 252 11.66 14.07 -11.31
N GLY A 253 10.50 14.60 -10.90
CA GLY A 253 9.38 14.89 -11.80
C GLY A 253 8.54 13.67 -12.20
N TYR A 254 8.64 12.56 -11.44
CA TYR A 254 7.87 11.34 -11.71
C TYR A 254 6.79 11.12 -10.65
N ALA A 255 5.60 10.71 -11.09
CA ALA A 255 4.57 10.23 -10.18
C ALA A 255 4.95 8.86 -9.58
N CYS A 256 4.71 8.74 -8.27
CA CYS A 256 4.90 7.54 -7.49
C CYS A 256 3.63 7.31 -6.67
N LEU A 257 2.80 6.36 -7.08
CA LEU A 257 1.50 6.13 -6.45
C LEU A 257 1.71 5.21 -5.22
N PRO A 258 1.41 5.66 -3.99
CA PRO A 258 1.59 4.81 -2.82
C PRO A 258 0.43 3.83 -2.67
N VAL A 259 0.74 2.60 -2.24
CA VAL A 259 -0.21 1.58 -1.80
C VAL A 259 0.32 0.94 -0.51
N HIS A 260 0.14 1.65 0.61
CA HIS A 260 0.78 1.31 1.88
C HIS A 260 2.31 1.24 1.75
N ASP A 261 2.89 0.06 1.89
CA ASP A 261 4.31 -0.25 1.79
C ASP A 261 4.76 -0.61 0.36
N SER A 262 3.87 -0.58 -0.63
CA SER A 262 4.23 -0.68 -2.05
C SER A 262 4.06 0.63 -2.81
N PHE A 263 4.73 0.74 -3.94
CA PHE A 263 4.65 1.91 -4.84
C PHE A 263 4.46 1.47 -6.28
N ILE A 264 3.61 2.21 -7.00
CA ILE A 264 3.37 2.02 -8.43
C ILE A 264 4.00 3.19 -9.18
N VAL A 265 4.87 2.87 -10.13
CA VAL A 265 5.60 3.84 -10.97
C VAL A 265 5.57 3.41 -12.43
N HIS A 266 5.93 4.32 -13.34
CA HIS A 266 6.19 3.96 -14.73
C HIS A 266 7.16 2.77 -14.82
N HIS A 267 6.89 1.78 -15.69
CA HIS A 267 7.64 0.51 -15.68
C HIS A 267 9.16 0.68 -15.89
N GLU A 268 9.62 1.69 -16.64
CA GLU A 268 11.05 1.97 -16.82
C GLU A 268 11.74 2.52 -15.55
N MET A 269 10.96 2.92 -14.54
CA MET A 269 11.47 3.44 -13.27
C MET A 269 11.61 2.33 -12.20
N GLN A 270 11.45 1.05 -12.56
CA GLN A 270 11.52 -0.07 -11.61
C GLN A 270 12.82 -0.09 -10.80
N ASP A 271 13.97 0.00 -11.49
CA ASP A 271 15.29 -0.07 -10.85
C ASP A 271 15.51 1.18 -9.98
N VAL A 272 15.13 2.36 -10.48
CA VAL A 272 15.22 3.63 -9.73
C VAL A 272 14.35 3.58 -8.48
N LEU A 273 13.14 3.02 -8.56
CA LEU A 273 12.27 2.83 -7.40
C LEU A 273 12.91 1.87 -6.40
N THR A 274 13.45 0.77 -6.90
CA THR A 274 14.09 -0.27 -6.09
C THR A 274 15.27 0.31 -5.30
N ASP A 275 16.18 0.99 -5.99
CA ASP A 275 17.34 1.64 -5.38
C ASP A 275 16.93 2.74 -4.40
N THR A 276 15.90 3.53 -4.75
CA THR A 276 15.37 4.58 -3.88
C THR A 276 14.81 3.99 -2.58
N MET A 277 14.01 2.94 -2.67
CA MET A 277 13.43 2.24 -1.53
C MET A 277 14.51 1.61 -0.64
N LYS A 278 15.53 0.97 -1.22
CA LYS A 278 16.69 0.43 -0.49
C LYS A 278 17.47 1.55 0.21
N ALA A 279 17.74 2.65 -0.49
CA ALA A 279 18.49 3.79 0.04
C ALA A 279 17.75 4.51 1.17
N VAL A 280 16.44 4.76 1.02
CA VAL A 280 15.63 5.39 2.08
C VAL A 280 15.54 4.50 3.31
N PHE A 281 15.35 3.19 3.12
CA PHE A 281 15.36 2.26 4.25
C PHE A 281 16.70 2.30 4.99
N LYS A 282 17.83 2.21 4.26
CA LYS A 282 19.17 2.26 4.85
C LYS A 282 19.43 3.57 5.60
N ASP A 283 19.02 4.70 5.04
CA ASP A 283 19.15 6.04 5.66
C ASP A 283 18.36 6.15 6.97
N MET A 284 17.15 5.59 7.01
CA MET A 284 16.29 5.66 8.19
C MET A 284 16.67 4.68 9.31
N PHE A 285 17.13 3.48 8.96
CA PHE A 285 17.26 2.38 9.91
C PHE A 285 18.70 1.89 10.14
N GLY A 286 19.67 2.33 9.33
CA GLY A 286 21.08 1.97 9.47
C GLY A 286 21.32 0.46 9.35
N SER A 287 21.40 -0.07 8.12
CA SER A 287 21.53 -1.52 7.92
C SER A 287 22.98 -2.04 8.12
N VAL A 288 23.15 -3.10 8.91
CA VAL A 288 24.34 -3.98 8.94
C VAL A 288 24.01 -5.26 8.15
N GLY A 289 24.41 -5.33 6.88
CA GLY A 289 24.23 -6.48 5.99
C GLY A 289 23.82 -6.12 4.56
N GLU A 290 24.12 -7.00 3.58
CA GLU A 290 23.66 -6.87 2.19
C GLU A 290 22.13 -6.85 2.16
N THR A 291 21.55 -5.70 1.84
CA THR A 291 20.10 -5.54 1.76
C THR A 291 19.59 -6.12 0.44
N ASP A 292 19.54 -7.45 0.36
CA ASP A 292 18.59 -8.18 -0.47
C ASP A 292 17.36 -8.51 0.36
N PHE A 293 16.77 -7.43 0.88
CA PHE A 293 15.37 -7.44 1.21
C PHE A 293 14.63 -7.75 -0.11
N ASP A 294 13.87 -8.84 -0.15
CA ASP A 294 13.11 -9.25 -1.34
C ASP A 294 12.11 -8.13 -1.69
N MET A 295 12.43 -7.39 -2.74
CA MET A 295 11.61 -6.32 -3.29
C MET A 295 10.67 -7.00 -4.27
N GLY A 296 9.50 -7.41 -3.77
CA GLY A 296 8.53 -8.13 -4.57
C GLY A 296 8.08 -7.25 -5.73
N ILE A 297 8.26 -7.75 -6.96
CA ILE A 297 7.58 -7.18 -8.11
C ILE A 297 6.12 -7.67 -8.01
N GLY A 298 5.15 -6.75 -8.02
CA GLY A 298 3.77 -7.11 -8.33
C GLY A 298 3.71 -7.85 -9.69
N GLU A 299 2.56 -8.46 -10.03
CA GLU A 299 2.41 -9.22 -11.29
C GLU A 299 3.08 -8.52 -12.48
N ALA A 300 4.19 -9.10 -12.95
CA ALA A 300 4.89 -8.63 -14.13
C ALA A 300 3.94 -8.75 -15.33
N VAL A 301 3.70 -7.62 -16.00
CA VAL A 301 2.85 -7.57 -17.18
C VAL A 301 3.53 -8.32 -18.32
N SER A 302 3.10 -9.55 -18.60
CA SER A 302 3.24 -10.10 -19.95
C SER A 302 2.25 -9.36 -20.85
N GLY A 303 2.75 -8.77 -21.93
CA GLY A 303 1.90 -8.08 -22.90
C GLY A 303 0.87 -9.05 -23.46
N ILE A 304 -0.42 -8.70 -23.36
CA ILE A 304 -1.43 -9.31 -24.21
C ILE A 304 -1.09 -8.89 -25.64
N GLY A 305 -0.59 -9.83 -26.43
CA GLY A 305 -0.19 -9.63 -27.82
C GLY A 305 -1.36 -9.54 -28.80
N GLU A 306 -2.58 -9.31 -28.32
CA GLU A 306 -3.73 -9.12 -29.19
C GLU A 306 -3.84 -7.64 -29.59
N PRO A 307 -3.82 -7.33 -30.90
CA PRO A 307 -4.11 -5.99 -31.38
C PRO A 307 -5.49 -5.56 -30.88
N ILE A 308 -5.58 -4.36 -30.32
CA ILE A 308 -6.85 -3.72 -30.03
C ILE A 308 -7.58 -3.55 -31.37
N ASP A 309 -8.70 -4.25 -31.55
CA ASP A 309 -9.54 -4.07 -32.72
C ASP A 309 -10.06 -2.63 -32.70
N VAL A 310 -9.64 -1.83 -33.67
CA VAL A 310 -9.83 -0.38 -33.65
C VAL A 310 -11.25 -0.09 -34.11
N ASN A 311 -12.17 0.05 -33.17
CA ASN A 311 -13.51 0.56 -33.45
C ASN A 311 -13.45 2.05 -33.77
N MET A 312 -13.79 2.44 -35.01
CA MET A 312 -13.78 3.84 -35.45
C MET A 312 -14.72 4.74 -34.64
N GLU A 313 -15.83 4.21 -34.10
CA GLU A 313 -16.73 5.01 -33.25
C GLU A 313 -16.07 5.38 -31.91
N ASP A 314 -15.28 4.47 -31.34
CA ASP A 314 -14.53 4.72 -30.10
C ASP A 314 -13.37 5.71 -30.31
N LEU A 315 -12.89 5.89 -31.55
CA LEU A 315 -11.90 6.92 -31.90
C LEU A 315 -12.52 8.32 -31.98
N LEU A 316 -13.77 8.42 -32.43
CA LEU A 316 -14.46 9.68 -32.67
C LEU A 316 -15.19 10.21 -31.41
N ALA A 317 -15.58 9.31 -30.51
CA ALA A 317 -16.19 9.64 -29.22
C ALA A 317 -15.65 8.73 -28.10
N PRO A 318 -14.36 8.86 -27.74
CA PRO A 318 -13.74 7.94 -26.80
C PRO A 318 -14.41 8.01 -25.42
N THR A 319 -14.77 6.85 -24.90
CA THR A 319 -15.35 6.67 -23.56
C THR A 319 -14.39 5.89 -22.66
N GLY A 320 -14.69 5.77 -21.36
CA GLY A 320 -13.86 5.01 -20.43
C GLY A 320 -12.42 5.56 -20.32
N HIS A 321 -11.43 4.68 -20.43
CA HIS A 321 -10.00 5.03 -20.34
C HIS A 321 -9.57 6.02 -21.44
N ALA A 322 -9.86 5.69 -22.70
CA ALA A 322 -9.47 6.51 -23.85
C ALA A 322 -10.04 7.93 -23.75
N GLY A 323 -11.30 8.06 -23.33
CA GLY A 323 -11.94 9.36 -23.15
C GLY A 323 -11.32 10.18 -22.03
N ARG A 324 -11.03 9.55 -20.89
CA ARG A 324 -10.35 10.21 -19.76
C ARG A 324 -8.93 10.65 -20.11
N LEU A 325 -8.18 9.82 -20.85
CA LEU A 325 -6.84 10.14 -21.31
C LEU A 325 -6.83 11.31 -22.30
N GLN A 326 -7.71 11.30 -23.30
CA GLN A 326 -7.83 12.40 -24.26
C GLN A 326 -8.23 13.71 -23.56
N ALA A 327 -9.22 13.67 -22.66
CA ALA A 327 -9.64 14.86 -21.91
C ALA A 327 -8.50 15.44 -21.05
N TYR A 328 -7.68 14.57 -20.47
CA TYR A 328 -6.51 14.98 -19.68
C TYR A 328 -5.40 15.59 -20.56
N GLN A 329 -5.12 15.02 -21.73
CA GLN A 329 -4.14 15.57 -22.68
C GLN A 329 -4.56 16.98 -23.16
N LEU A 330 -5.82 17.15 -23.55
CA LEU A 330 -6.38 18.46 -23.94
C LEU A 330 -6.29 19.49 -22.80
N MET A 331 -6.55 19.08 -21.55
CA MET A 331 -6.41 19.97 -20.39
C MET A 331 -4.95 20.44 -20.21
N ARG A 332 -3.96 19.60 -20.52
CA ARG A 332 -2.53 19.95 -20.40
C ARG A 332 -2.02 20.83 -21.53
N GLU A 333 -2.56 20.70 -22.73
CA GLU A 333 -2.20 21.58 -23.85
C GLU A 333 -2.68 23.03 -23.65
N GLN A 334 -3.68 23.24 -22.78
CA GLN A 334 -4.28 24.55 -22.49
C GLN A 334 -3.76 25.23 -21.22
N ALA A 335 -2.89 24.58 -20.44
CA ALA A 335 -2.41 25.04 -19.12
C ALA A 335 -0.97 25.56 -19.17
#